data_AF-A0A2U8GZS2-F1
#
_entry.id   AF-A0A2U8GZS2-F1
#
_cell.length_a   1.000
_cell.length_b   1.000
_cell.length_c   1.000
_cell.angle_alpha   90.00
_cell.angle_beta   90.00
_cell.angle_gamma   90.00
#
_symmetry.space_group_name_H-M   'P 1'
#
loop_
_entity.id
_entity.type
_entity.pdbx_description
1 polymer ?
#
loop_
_entity_poly.entity_id
_entity_poly.type
_entity_poly.pdbx_seq_one_letter_code
_entity_poly.pdbx_strand_id
1 'polypeptide(L)'
;MTRGMRLGRTLLLAVAFGAYLLLAHLTTAPDQPSTLGALVAVVPYMAIAFGLAVRSTHRALALMLWTAVVVLLWRAWPLVESRFEWIYFIQHFGAFSLLAIGFGRSLVEGAEPMITRFARIVHGRELAPALVRYTRRATLAWALFFVAIAATSTLLFFAGSMQAWSLLINLLTPILVAAMFVVEFAVRMVVLPPALRTGLADSVRAFIHASRGVTPPAA
;
A
#
# COMPACT_ATOMS: atom_id res chain seq x y z
N MET A 1 -21.50 -17.48 13.41
CA MET A 1 -20.89 -16.51 14.35
C MET A 1 -19.56 -15.89 13.86
N THR A 2 -18.80 -16.52 12.95
CA THR A 2 -17.48 -16.03 12.50
C THR A 2 -17.51 -14.87 11.48
N ARG A 3 -18.59 -14.68 10.70
CA ARG A 3 -18.73 -13.56 9.73
C ARG A 3 -18.96 -12.20 10.41
N GLY A 4 -19.81 -12.14 11.44
CA GLY A 4 -20.11 -10.90 12.17
C GLY A 4 -18.89 -10.34 12.90
N MET A 5 -18.09 -11.21 13.54
CA MET A 5 -16.83 -10.82 14.17
C MET A 5 -15.78 -10.31 13.17
N ARG A 6 -15.74 -10.87 11.96
CA ARG A 6 -14.86 -10.39 10.88
C ARG A 6 -15.28 -9.02 10.37
N LEU A 7 -16.58 -8.80 10.15
CA LEU A 7 -17.13 -7.51 9.73
C LEU A 7 -16.93 -6.41 10.78
N GLY A 8 -17.21 -6.69 12.05
CA GLY A 8 -16.99 -5.74 13.14
C GLY A 8 -15.51 -5.38 13.29
N ARG A 9 -14.61 -6.36 13.15
CA ARG A 9 -13.16 -6.10 13.18
C ARG A 9 -12.69 -5.26 11.99
N THR A 10 -13.20 -5.49 10.79
CA THR A 10 -12.85 -4.69 9.60
C THR A 10 -13.34 -3.25 9.73
N LEU A 11 -14.56 -3.04 10.23
CA LEU A 11 -15.12 -1.71 10.48
C LEU A 11 -14.29 -0.96 11.54
N LEU A 12 -13.93 -1.62 12.63
CA LEU A 12 -13.12 -1.03 13.69
C LEU A 12 -11.73 -0.64 13.20
N LEU A 13 -11.10 -1.47 12.36
CA LEU A 13 -9.80 -1.14 11.73
C LEU A 13 -9.92 0.05 10.76
N ALA A 14 -11.00 0.12 9.98
CA ALA A 14 -11.23 1.24 9.06
C ALA A 14 -11.46 2.56 9.81
N VAL A 15 -12.24 2.53 10.89
CA VAL A 15 -12.45 3.69 11.78
C VAL A 15 -11.15 4.10 12.46
N ALA A 16 -10.38 3.15 12.99
CA ALA A 16 -9.07 3.43 13.60
C ALA A 16 -8.09 4.03 12.59
N PHE A 17 -8.08 3.55 11.34
CA PHE A 17 -7.27 4.11 10.27
C PHE A 17 -7.70 5.54 9.91
N GLY A 18 -9.01 5.79 9.77
CA GLY A 18 -9.54 7.13 9.52
C GLY A 18 -9.24 8.11 10.66
N ALA A 19 -9.40 7.67 11.91
CA ALA A 19 -9.03 8.44 13.10
C ALA A 19 -7.52 8.75 13.14
N TYR A 20 -6.67 7.78 12.77
CA TYR A 20 -5.23 7.97 12.65
C TYR A 20 -4.88 9.03 11.59
N LEU A 21 -5.49 8.97 10.40
CA LEU A 21 -5.26 9.96 9.34
C LEU A 21 -5.69 11.36 9.75
N LEU A 22 -6.86 11.47 10.41
CA LEU A 22 -7.35 12.74 10.92
C LEU A 22 -6.43 13.30 11.99
N LEU A 23 -5.98 12.47 12.93
CA LEU A 23 -5.06 12.87 13.99
C LEU A 23 -3.73 13.33 13.40
N ALA A 24 -3.17 12.59 12.44
CA ALA A 24 -1.94 12.96 11.74
C ALA A 24 -2.08 14.29 10.98
N HIS A 25 -3.23 14.53 10.32
CA HIS A 25 -3.46 15.81 9.66
C HIS A 25 -3.57 16.97 10.65
N LEU A 26 -4.33 16.79 11.74
CA LEU A 26 -4.53 17.81 12.77
C LEU A 26 -3.26 18.15 13.56
N THR A 27 -2.34 17.20 13.71
CA THR A 27 -1.05 17.45 14.39
C THR A 27 0.02 18.02 13.47
N THR A 28 -0.11 17.81 12.15
CA THR A 28 0.84 18.32 11.15
C THR A 28 0.39 19.65 10.53
N ALA A 29 -0.88 20.03 10.66
CA ALA A 29 -1.44 21.28 10.11
C ALA A 29 -1.02 22.56 10.87
N PRO A 30 -0.87 22.56 12.21
CA PRO A 30 -0.34 23.70 12.96
C PRO A 30 1.20 23.70 12.95
N ASP A 31 1.83 24.87 12.76
CA ASP A 31 3.30 25.07 12.81
C ASP A 31 3.88 24.97 14.25
N GLN A 32 3.16 24.35 15.19
CA GLN A 32 3.59 24.22 16.58
C GLN A 32 4.13 22.82 16.84
N PRO A 33 5.29 22.71 17.52
CA PRO A 33 5.81 21.42 17.97
C PRO A 33 4.74 20.70 18.79
N SER A 34 4.33 19.52 18.33
CA SER A 34 3.33 18.72 19.03
C SER A 34 3.90 17.36 19.37
N THR A 35 3.97 17.07 20.67
CA THR A 35 4.36 15.75 21.17
C THR A 35 3.47 14.66 20.59
N LEU A 36 2.19 14.98 20.35
CA LEU A 36 1.24 14.09 19.69
C LEU A 36 1.61 13.82 18.22
N GLY A 37 2.04 14.82 17.45
CA GLY A 37 2.54 14.61 16.08
C GLY A 37 3.75 13.69 16.03
N ALA A 38 4.72 13.92 16.91
CA ALA A 38 5.90 13.06 17.05
C ALA A 38 5.52 11.61 17.44
N LEU A 39 4.58 11.42 18.36
CA LEU A 39 4.11 10.09 18.75
C LEU A 39 3.41 9.37 17.59
N VAL A 40 2.54 10.05 16.86
CA VAL A 40 1.84 9.48 15.69
C VAL A 40 2.83 9.10 14.59
N ALA A 41 3.92 9.86 14.41
CA ALA A 41 4.97 9.59 13.42
C ALA A 41 5.84 8.36 13.75
N VAL A 42 5.99 8.03 15.04
CA VAL A 42 6.99 7.05 15.52
C VAL A 42 6.34 5.76 16.02
N VAL A 43 5.27 5.86 16.81
CA VAL A 43 4.70 4.72 17.55
C VAL A 43 4.21 3.59 16.65
N PRO A 44 3.44 3.83 15.56
CA PRO A 44 2.96 2.75 14.70
C PRO A 44 4.10 1.96 14.05
N TYR A 45 5.16 2.65 13.61
CA TYR A 45 6.32 2.03 12.98
C TYR A 45 7.13 1.22 13.97
N MET A 46 7.33 1.73 15.20
CA MET A 46 8.01 0.98 16.25
C MET A 46 7.23 -0.26 16.69
N ALA A 47 5.90 -0.20 16.70
CA ALA A 47 5.04 -1.35 16.97
C ALA A 47 5.15 -2.43 15.88
N ILE A 48 5.17 -2.03 14.59
CA ILE A 48 5.41 -2.95 13.47
C ILE A 48 6.81 -3.57 13.56
N ALA A 49 7.84 -2.76 13.79
CA ALA A 49 9.21 -3.21 13.94
C ALA A 49 9.37 -4.21 15.09
N PHE A 50 8.68 -3.97 16.21
CA PHE A 50 8.64 -4.90 17.34
C PHE A 50 8.01 -6.23 16.94
N GLY A 51 6.85 -6.17 16.29
CA GLY A 51 6.14 -7.35 15.78
C GLY A 51 6.97 -8.20 14.81
N LEU A 52 7.79 -7.55 13.97
CA LEU A 52 8.75 -8.22 13.09
C LEU A 52 9.93 -8.81 13.87
N ALA A 53 10.49 -8.06 14.83
CA ALA A 53 11.62 -8.50 15.65
C ALA A 53 11.27 -9.75 16.45
N VAL A 54 10.08 -9.80 17.07
CA VAL A 54 9.62 -10.99 17.82
C VAL A 54 9.31 -12.18 16.91
N ARG A 55 9.15 -11.99 15.60
CA ARG A 55 8.93 -13.09 14.64
C ARG A 55 10.18 -13.47 13.84
N SER A 56 11.27 -12.75 14.02
CA SER A 56 12.55 -12.99 13.33
C SER A 56 13.17 -14.32 13.75
N THR A 57 13.97 -14.93 12.87
CA THR A 57 14.83 -16.08 13.22
C THR A 57 15.95 -15.68 14.18
N HIS A 58 16.46 -14.45 14.08
CA HIS A 58 17.49 -13.87 14.96
C HIS A 58 16.87 -12.93 16.00
N ARG A 59 15.91 -13.45 16.78
CA ARG A 59 15.10 -12.67 17.74
C ARG A 59 15.92 -11.80 18.68
N ALA A 60 16.96 -12.36 19.29
CA ALA A 60 17.76 -11.64 20.29
C ALA A 60 18.44 -10.40 19.69
N LEU A 61 19.08 -10.54 18.53
CA LEU A 61 19.72 -9.42 17.83
C LEU A 61 18.68 -8.41 17.32
N ALA A 62 17.56 -8.87 16.76
CA ALA A 62 16.49 -8.00 16.30
C ALA A 62 15.86 -7.17 17.44
N LEU A 63 15.65 -7.78 18.60
CA LEU A 63 15.14 -7.10 19.79
C LEU A 63 16.19 -6.15 20.38
N MET A 64 17.48 -6.54 20.40
CA MET A 64 18.56 -5.65 20.84
C MET A 64 18.64 -4.39 19.98
N LEU A 65 18.57 -4.54 18.65
CA LEU A 65 18.54 -3.41 17.72
C LEU A 65 17.30 -2.55 17.93
N TRP A 66 16.13 -3.17 18.11
CA TRP A 66 14.88 -2.45 18.38
C TRP A 66 14.98 -1.62 19.67
N THR A 67 15.47 -2.21 20.76
CA THR A 67 15.65 -1.51 22.05
C THR A 67 16.68 -0.38 21.93
N ALA A 68 17.78 -0.60 21.18
CA ALA A 68 18.77 0.45 20.93
C ALA A 68 18.15 1.66 20.19
N VAL A 69 17.30 1.41 19.18
CA VAL A 69 16.58 2.45 18.46
C VAL A 69 15.59 3.18 19.38
N VAL A 70 14.86 2.48 20.24
CA VAL A 70 13.95 3.11 21.22
C VAL A 70 14.70 4.02 22.20
N VAL A 71 15.83 3.56 22.74
CA VAL A 71 16.67 4.36 23.64
C VAL A 71 17.24 5.60 22.92
N LEU A 72 17.64 5.45 21.66
CA LEU A 72 18.11 6.56 20.84
C LEU A 72 16.99 7.59 20.59
N LEU A 73 15.79 7.13 20.22
CA LEU A 73 14.62 8.00 20.01
C LEU A 73 14.21 8.72 21.29
N TRP A 74 14.26 8.04 22.44
CA TRP A 74 13.98 8.69 23.72
C TRP A 74 15.00 9.78 24.05
N ARG A 75 16.30 9.51 23.86
CA ARG A 75 17.34 10.53 24.08
C ARG A 75 17.24 11.71 23.12
N ALA A 76 16.88 11.44 21.86
CA ALA A 76 16.73 12.46 20.83
C ALA A 76 15.32 13.06 20.77
N TRP A 77 14.45 12.81 21.76
CA TRP A 77 13.04 13.18 21.70
C TRP A 77 12.78 14.68 21.45
N PRO A 78 13.52 15.64 22.06
CA PRO A 78 13.33 17.06 21.76
C PRO A 78 13.67 17.42 20.30
N LEU A 79 14.61 16.70 19.68
CA LEU A 79 14.92 16.87 18.26
C LEU A 79 13.82 16.28 17.38
N VAL A 80 13.28 15.13 17.77
CA VAL A 80 12.15 14.48 17.08
C VAL A 80 10.92 15.38 17.12
N GLU A 81 10.61 15.98 18.27
CA GLU A 81 9.46 16.87 18.45
C GLU A 81 9.59 18.19 17.67
N SER A 82 10.81 18.71 17.53
CA SER A 82 11.06 19.95 16.77
C SER A 82 11.21 19.76 15.26
N ARG A 83 11.34 18.51 14.79
CA ARG A 83 11.59 18.16 13.37
C ARG A 83 10.76 16.97 12.89
N PHE A 84 9.59 16.74 13.49
CA PHE A 84 8.76 15.57 13.14
C PHE A 84 8.30 15.60 11.67
N GLU A 85 8.22 16.79 11.06
CA GLU A 85 7.94 16.99 9.64
C GLU A 85 8.97 16.29 8.75
N TRP A 86 10.25 16.27 9.13
CA TRP A 86 11.29 15.56 8.38
C TRP A 86 11.11 14.05 8.44
N ILE A 87 10.63 13.54 9.57
CA ILE A 87 10.35 12.11 9.74
C ILE A 87 9.21 11.71 8.80
N TYR A 88 8.11 12.46 8.81
CA TYR A 88 6.99 12.23 7.88
C TYR A 88 7.42 12.36 6.41
N PHE A 89 8.26 13.35 6.08
CA PHE A 89 8.79 13.52 4.74
C PHE A 89 9.61 12.33 4.29
N ILE A 90 10.61 11.91 5.09
CA ILE A 90 11.46 10.77 4.76
C ILE A 90 10.63 9.49 4.63
N GLN A 91 9.65 9.29 5.50
CA GLN A 91 8.75 8.13 5.42
C GLN A 91 7.91 8.15 4.14
N HIS A 92 7.26 9.28 3.83
CA HIS A 92 6.40 9.42 2.67
C HIS A 92 7.22 9.33 1.37
N PHE A 93 8.22 10.18 1.21
CA PHE A 93 9.11 10.18 0.05
C PHE A 93 9.81 8.82 -0.12
N GLY A 94 10.34 8.25 0.96
CA GLY A 94 11.03 6.97 0.94
C GLY A 94 10.12 5.82 0.51
N ALA A 95 8.91 5.74 1.06
CA ALA A 95 7.94 4.71 0.69
C ALA A 95 7.56 4.79 -0.80
N PHE A 96 7.20 5.98 -1.28
CA PHE A 96 6.82 6.17 -2.69
C PHE A 96 8.00 5.98 -3.64
N SER A 97 9.21 6.39 -3.26
CA SER A 97 10.43 6.16 -4.05
C SER A 97 10.77 4.68 -4.14
N LEU A 98 10.67 3.93 -3.05
CA LEU A 98 10.91 2.47 -3.05
C LEU A 98 9.90 1.75 -3.95
N LEU A 99 8.62 2.13 -3.89
CA LEU A 99 7.60 1.59 -4.78
C LEU A 99 7.87 1.95 -6.25
N ALA A 100 8.18 3.21 -6.54
CA ALA A 100 8.55 3.67 -7.87
C ALA A 100 9.74 2.89 -8.44
N ILE A 101 10.80 2.70 -7.64
CA ILE A 101 11.99 1.94 -8.02
C ILE A 101 11.64 0.46 -8.24
N GLY A 102 10.85 -0.15 -7.35
CA GLY A 102 10.44 -1.55 -7.48
C GLY A 102 9.63 -1.82 -8.75
N PHE A 103 8.64 -0.97 -9.04
CA PHE A 103 7.85 -1.05 -10.26
C PHE A 103 8.69 -0.67 -11.49
N GLY A 104 9.49 0.39 -11.42
CA GLY A 104 10.34 0.86 -12.50
C GLY A 104 11.40 -0.17 -12.93
N ARG A 105 12.11 -0.77 -11.97
CA ARG A 105 13.10 -1.84 -12.25
C ARG A 105 12.45 -3.08 -12.88
N SER A 106 11.20 -3.37 -12.54
CA SER A 106 10.46 -4.48 -13.14
C SER A 106 10.10 -4.27 -14.63
N LEU A 107 10.27 -3.05 -15.16
CA LEU A 107 9.97 -2.71 -16.57
C LEU A 107 11.18 -2.82 -17.51
N VAL A 108 12.39 -3.02 -16.95
CA VAL A 108 13.64 -3.18 -17.70
C VAL A 108 13.55 -4.43 -18.58
N GLU A 109 14.23 -4.40 -19.72
CA GLU A 109 14.27 -5.52 -20.66
C GLU A 109 14.82 -6.79 -19.98
N GLY A 110 14.17 -7.93 -20.21
CA GLY A 110 14.49 -9.20 -19.54
C GLY A 110 13.92 -9.36 -18.12
N ALA A 111 13.40 -8.30 -17.50
CA ALA A 111 12.66 -8.40 -16.24
C ALA A 111 11.16 -8.61 -16.46
N GLU A 112 10.50 -9.20 -15.48
CA GLU A 112 9.05 -9.32 -15.48
C GLU A 112 8.40 -8.13 -14.77
N PRO A 113 7.45 -7.41 -15.41
CA PRO A 113 6.72 -6.33 -14.77
C PRO A 113 5.96 -6.80 -13.51
N MET A 114 5.97 -5.97 -12.46
CA MET A 114 5.40 -6.32 -11.15
C MET A 114 3.95 -6.79 -11.23
N ILE A 115 3.10 -6.11 -12.01
CA ILE A 115 1.68 -6.50 -12.16
C ILE A 115 1.55 -7.80 -12.97
N THR A 116 2.44 -8.05 -13.94
CA THR A 116 2.49 -9.34 -14.66
C THR A 116 2.80 -10.47 -13.69
N ARG A 117 3.76 -10.24 -12.77
CA ARG A 117 4.11 -11.22 -11.74
C ARG A 117 2.93 -11.53 -10.82
N PHE A 118 2.18 -10.52 -10.39
CA PHE A 118 0.95 -10.72 -9.63
C PHE A 118 -0.13 -11.47 -10.43
N ALA A 119 -0.33 -11.10 -11.70
CA ALA A 119 -1.25 -11.80 -12.59
C ALA A 119 -0.86 -13.27 -12.77
N ARG A 120 0.44 -13.60 -12.86
CA ARG A 120 0.93 -14.98 -12.98
C ARG A 120 0.66 -15.80 -11.72
N ILE A 121 0.85 -15.21 -10.54
CA ILE A 121 0.54 -15.88 -9.27
C ILE A 121 -0.96 -16.25 -9.20
N VAL A 122 -1.83 -15.42 -9.77
CA VAL A 122 -3.29 -15.62 -9.74
C VAL A 122 -3.79 -16.52 -10.88
N HIS A 123 -3.27 -16.36 -12.10
CA HIS A 123 -3.77 -17.03 -13.30
C HIS A 123 -2.93 -18.21 -13.78
N GLY A 124 -1.81 -18.50 -13.13
CA GLY A 124 -0.90 -19.57 -13.52
C GLY A 124 0.19 -19.11 -14.51
N ARG A 125 1.04 -20.05 -14.92
CA ARG A 125 2.29 -19.77 -15.66
C ARG A 125 2.08 -19.21 -17.06
N GLU A 126 1.01 -19.59 -17.74
CA GLU A 126 0.71 -19.15 -19.10
C GLU A 126 -0.25 -17.95 -19.09
N LEU A 127 0.29 -16.77 -19.40
CA LEU A 127 -0.49 -15.55 -19.54
C LEU A 127 -0.67 -15.21 -21.02
N ALA A 128 -1.90 -14.89 -21.42
CA ALA A 128 -2.16 -14.43 -22.79
C ALA A 128 -1.28 -13.22 -23.14
N PRO A 129 -0.70 -13.14 -24.36
CA PRO A 129 0.19 -12.04 -24.75
C PRO A 129 -0.44 -10.64 -24.60
N ALA A 130 -1.76 -10.54 -24.82
CA ALA A 130 -2.51 -9.30 -24.61
C ALA A 130 -2.53 -8.86 -23.13
N LEU A 131 -2.68 -9.81 -22.21
CA LEU A 131 -2.65 -9.55 -20.77
C LEU A 131 -1.25 -9.10 -20.33
N VAL A 132 -0.18 -9.74 -20.82
CA VAL A 132 1.21 -9.34 -20.51
C VAL A 132 1.51 -7.91 -20.97
N ARG A 133 1.06 -7.52 -22.17
CA ARG A 133 1.21 -6.14 -22.65
C ARG A 133 0.43 -5.13 -21.80
N TYR A 134 -0.79 -5.49 -21.40
CA TYR A 134 -1.61 -4.67 -20.52
C TYR A 134 -0.95 -4.48 -19.16
N THR A 135 -0.57 -5.56 -18.49
CA THR A 135 0.03 -5.51 -17.15
C THR A 135 1.38 -4.78 -17.15
N ARG A 136 2.14 -4.83 -18.25
CA ARG A 136 3.33 -3.98 -18.43
C ARG A 136 2.98 -2.50 -18.45
N ARG A 137 1.97 -2.09 -19.23
CA ARG A 137 1.51 -0.68 -19.27
C ARG A 137 0.94 -0.22 -17.93
N ALA A 138 0.18 -1.08 -17.25
CA ALA A 138 -0.32 -0.80 -15.91
C ALA A 138 0.84 -0.64 -14.91
N THR A 139 1.88 -1.48 -15.00
CA THR A 139 3.08 -1.37 -14.14
C THR A 139 3.79 -0.02 -14.37
N LEU A 140 3.89 0.43 -15.63
CA LEU A 140 4.42 1.76 -15.96
C LEU A 140 3.57 2.89 -15.37
N ALA A 141 2.24 2.81 -15.51
CA ALA A 141 1.33 3.81 -14.96
C ALA A 141 1.47 3.93 -13.42
N TRP A 142 1.59 2.80 -12.72
CA TRP A 142 1.87 2.78 -11.28
C TRP A 142 3.23 3.36 -10.92
N ALA A 143 4.29 3.01 -11.67
CA ALA A 143 5.61 3.60 -11.46
C ALA A 143 5.59 5.12 -11.61
N LEU A 144 4.96 5.64 -12.66
CA LEU A 144 4.83 7.08 -12.91
C LEU A 144 3.99 7.77 -11.83
N PHE A 145 2.90 7.15 -11.39
CA PHE A 145 2.09 7.65 -10.28
C PHE A 145 2.91 7.80 -9.00
N PHE A 146 3.70 6.78 -8.63
CA PHE A 146 4.55 6.85 -7.44
C PHE A 146 5.64 7.91 -7.56
N VAL A 147 6.27 8.06 -8.73
CA VAL A 147 7.23 9.15 -8.99
C VAL A 147 6.55 10.50 -8.84
N ALA A 148 5.35 10.68 -9.40
CA ALA A 148 4.62 11.94 -9.33
C ALA A 148 4.26 12.32 -7.87
N ILE A 149 3.82 11.35 -7.07
CA ILE A 149 3.54 11.57 -5.64
C ILE A 149 4.82 11.96 -4.88
N ALA A 150 5.93 11.24 -5.08
CA ALA A 150 7.20 11.54 -4.43
C ALA A 150 7.74 12.93 -4.83
N ALA A 151 7.66 13.28 -6.12
CA ALA A 151 8.07 14.58 -6.64
C ALA A 151 7.19 15.71 -6.09
N THR A 152 5.87 15.54 -6.08
CA THR A 152 4.93 16.55 -5.55
C THR A 152 5.12 16.73 -4.04
N SER A 153 5.33 15.64 -3.30
CA SER A 153 5.64 15.70 -1.87
C SER A 153 6.93 16.48 -1.60
N THR A 154 7.98 16.22 -2.38
CA THR A 154 9.27 16.93 -2.31
C THR A 154 9.09 18.41 -2.64
N LEU A 155 8.38 18.74 -3.71
CA LEU A 155 8.13 20.12 -4.12
C LEU A 155 7.37 20.89 -3.04
N LEU A 156 6.29 20.33 -2.50
CA LEU A 156 5.51 20.98 -1.46
C LEU A 156 6.27 21.12 -0.14
N PHE A 157 7.13 20.15 0.20
CA PHE A 157 7.93 20.20 1.42
C PHE A 157 9.00 21.30 1.37
N PHE A 158 9.69 21.46 0.23
CA PHE A 158 10.79 22.43 0.11
C PHE A 158 10.36 23.82 -0.39
N ALA A 159 9.29 23.91 -1.18
CA ALA A 159 8.89 25.15 -1.84
C ALA A 159 7.40 25.50 -1.64
N GLY A 160 6.60 24.63 -1.02
CA GLY A 160 5.18 24.85 -0.76
C GLY A 160 4.88 25.29 0.67
N SER A 161 3.59 25.38 1.01
CA SER A 161 3.16 25.59 2.38
C SER A 161 3.07 24.27 3.15
N MET A 162 3.40 24.33 4.45
CA MET A 162 3.29 23.17 5.35
C MET A 162 1.87 22.61 5.38
N GLN A 163 0.85 23.47 5.31
CA GLN A 163 -0.55 23.03 5.24
C GLN A 163 -0.85 22.24 3.95
N ALA A 164 -0.39 22.71 2.79
CA ALA A 164 -0.60 22.01 1.53
C ALA A 164 0.15 20.66 1.50
N TRP A 165 1.37 20.62 2.05
CA TRP A 165 2.13 19.39 2.20
C TRP A 165 1.44 18.39 3.13
N SER A 166 1.00 18.82 4.32
CA SER A 166 0.22 18.00 5.25
C SER A 166 -1.06 17.45 4.62
N LEU A 167 -1.80 18.28 3.87
CA LEU A 167 -2.99 17.86 3.14
C LEU A 167 -2.66 16.77 2.10
N LEU A 168 -1.56 16.94 1.35
CA LEU A 168 -1.12 15.96 0.37
C LEU A 168 -0.83 14.62 1.04
N ILE A 169 0.03 14.59 2.06
CA ILE A 169 0.54 13.32 2.61
C ILE A 169 -0.51 12.57 3.42
N ASN A 170 -1.38 13.28 4.16
CA ASN A 170 -2.31 12.66 5.10
C ASN A 170 -3.68 12.36 4.46
N LEU A 171 -4.17 13.23 3.58
CA LEU A 171 -5.53 13.11 3.05
C LEU A 171 -5.56 12.78 1.55
N LEU A 172 -4.85 13.54 0.72
CA LEU A 172 -4.92 13.33 -0.73
C LEU A 172 -4.22 12.04 -1.18
N THR A 173 -3.08 11.71 -0.60
CA THR A 173 -2.32 10.50 -0.95
C THR A 173 -3.19 9.22 -0.88
N PRO A 174 -3.88 8.90 0.24
CA PRO A 174 -4.73 7.70 0.29
C PRO A 174 -5.89 7.77 -0.70
N ILE A 175 -6.50 8.95 -0.91
CA ILE A 175 -7.58 9.14 -1.90
C ILE A 175 -7.06 8.88 -3.33
N LEU A 176 -5.91 9.44 -3.68
CA LEU A 176 -5.28 9.29 -5.00
C LEU A 176 -4.84 7.85 -5.26
N VAL A 177 -4.30 7.16 -4.25
CA VAL A 177 -3.97 5.73 -4.35
C VAL A 177 -5.23 4.90 -4.58
N ALA A 178 -6.31 5.16 -3.83
CA ALA A 178 -7.58 4.46 -4.02
C ALA A 178 -8.16 4.74 -5.42
N ALA A 179 -8.14 6.00 -5.87
CA ALA A 179 -8.56 6.39 -7.20
C ALA A 179 -7.73 5.70 -8.28
N MET A 180 -6.41 5.59 -8.11
CA MET A 180 -5.53 4.88 -9.04
C MET A 180 -5.90 3.40 -9.17
N PHE A 181 -6.24 2.72 -8.07
CA PHE A 181 -6.76 1.35 -8.12
C PHE A 181 -8.11 1.27 -8.84
N VAL A 182 -9.04 2.19 -8.58
CA VAL A 182 -10.35 2.22 -9.24
C VAL A 182 -10.19 2.45 -10.74
N VAL A 183 -9.33 3.39 -11.15
CA VAL A 183 -9.04 3.69 -12.55
C VAL A 183 -8.40 2.48 -13.23
N GLU A 184 -7.39 1.86 -12.60
CA GLU A 184 -6.76 0.65 -13.16
C GLU A 184 -7.79 -0.47 -13.34
N PHE A 185 -8.67 -0.69 -12.35
CA PHE A 185 -9.73 -1.67 -12.44
C PHE A 185 -10.73 -1.35 -13.56
N ALA A 186 -11.17 -0.10 -13.68
CA ALA A 186 -12.09 0.32 -14.73
C ALA A 186 -11.46 0.16 -16.12
N VAL A 187 -10.20 0.58 -16.29
CA VAL A 187 -9.46 0.40 -17.56
C VAL A 187 -9.28 -1.08 -17.87
N ARG A 188 -8.99 -1.93 -16.87
CA ARG A 188 -8.94 -3.39 -17.03
C ARG A 188 -10.25 -3.94 -17.56
N MET A 189 -11.37 -3.47 -17.02
CA MET A 189 -12.72 -3.89 -17.42
C MET A 189 -13.11 -3.41 -18.83
N VAL A 190 -12.57 -2.28 -19.30
CA VAL A 190 -12.84 -1.78 -20.66
C VAL A 190 -11.93 -2.44 -21.69
N VAL A 191 -10.62 -2.52 -21.40
CA VAL A 191 -9.60 -2.90 -22.39
C VAL A 191 -9.46 -4.41 -22.56
N LEU A 192 -9.57 -5.19 -21.48
CA LEU A 192 -9.41 -6.64 -21.58
C LEU A 192 -10.73 -7.31 -21.97
N PRO A 193 -10.72 -8.35 -22.82
CA PRO A 193 -11.89 -9.20 -23.06
C PRO A 193 -12.35 -9.90 -21.77
N PRO A 194 -13.65 -10.21 -21.60
CA PRO A 194 -14.18 -10.89 -20.41
C PRO A 194 -13.42 -12.19 -20.03
N ALA A 195 -12.97 -12.96 -21.02
CA ALA A 195 -12.18 -14.18 -20.83
C ALA A 195 -10.81 -13.92 -20.16
N LEU A 196 -10.26 -12.71 -20.29
CA LEU A 196 -8.99 -12.31 -19.69
C LEU A 196 -9.19 -11.44 -18.44
N ARG A 197 -10.43 -11.04 -18.11
CA ARG A 197 -10.72 -10.17 -16.95
C ARG A 197 -10.51 -10.91 -15.64
N THR A 198 -10.91 -12.19 -15.55
CA THR A 198 -10.84 -12.99 -14.32
C THR A 198 -11.36 -14.42 -14.57
N GLY A 199 -10.57 -15.45 -14.30
CA GLY A 199 -11.01 -16.86 -14.21
C GLY A 199 -12.10 -17.15 -13.16
N LEU A 200 -12.74 -16.13 -12.56
CA LEU A 200 -13.92 -16.28 -11.71
C LEU A 200 -15.16 -16.65 -12.53
N ALA A 201 -15.30 -16.07 -13.72
CA ALA A 201 -16.39 -16.40 -14.64
C ALA A 201 -16.27 -17.84 -15.14
N ASP A 202 -15.04 -18.31 -15.40
CA ASP A 202 -14.78 -19.69 -15.81
C ASP A 202 -14.96 -20.68 -14.65
N SER A 203 -14.59 -20.31 -13.42
CA SER A 203 -14.89 -21.13 -12.23
C SER A 203 -16.40 -21.27 -12.00
N VAL A 204 -17.16 -20.18 -12.16
CA VAL A 204 -18.63 -20.17 -12.05
C VAL A 204 -19.28 -20.92 -13.21
N ARG A 205 -18.77 -20.74 -14.44
CA ARG A 205 -19.27 -21.42 -15.64
C ARG A 205 -18.97 -22.92 -15.60
N ALA A 206 -17.79 -23.32 -15.15
CA ALA A 206 -17.43 -24.72 -14.90
C ALA A 206 -18.30 -25.35 -13.81
N PHE A 207 -18.58 -24.62 -12.72
CA PHE A 207 -19.52 -25.07 -11.68
C PHE A 207 -20.95 -25.24 -12.23
N ILE A 208 -21.44 -24.29 -13.04
CA ILE A 208 -22.77 -24.36 -13.66
C ILE A 208 -22.86 -25.52 -14.67
N HIS A 209 -21.81 -25.76 -15.47
CA HIS A 209 -21.78 -26.90 -16.40
C HIS A 209 -21.66 -28.24 -15.67
N ALA A 210 -20.85 -28.34 -14.62
CA ALA A 210 -20.77 -29.53 -13.77
C ALA A 210 -22.11 -29.82 -13.05
N SER A 211 -22.82 -28.78 -12.61
CA SER A 211 -24.15 -28.89 -11.99
C SER A 211 -25.24 -29.32 -12.97
N ARG A 212 -25.07 -29.04 -14.27
CA ARG A 212 -26.00 -29.46 -15.33
C ARG A 212 -25.67 -30.85 -15.91
N GLY A 213 -24.47 -31.36 -15.65
CA GLY A 213 -23.99 -32.66 -16.13
C GLY A 213 -24.25 -33.86 -15.21
N VAL A 214 -24.82 -33.65 -14.02
CA VAL A 214 -25.26 -34.76 -13.15
C VAL A 214 -26.73 -35.06 -13.43
N THR A 215 -26.96 -35.84 -14.48
CA THR A 215 -28.19 -36.64 -14.59
C THR A 215 -27.97 -37.90 -13.75
N PRO A 216 -28.76 -38.18 -12.70
CA PRO A 216 -28.67 -39.45 -11.98
C PRO A 216 -28.91 -40.61 -12.96
N PRO A 217 -28.21 -41.76 -12.83
CA PRO A 217 -28.55 -42.93 -13.61
C PRO A 217 -30.01 -43.30 -13.37
N ALA A 218 -30.73 -43.55 -14.46
CA ALA A 218 -32.09 -44.04 -14.43
C ALA A 218 -32.16 -45.31 -13.57
N ALA A 219 -33.01 -45.29 -12.56
CA ALA A 219 -33.51 -46.46 -11.85
C ALA A 219 -34.96 -46.68 -12.27
#